data_AF-A0A6B3EN53-F1
#
_entry.id   AF-A0A6B3EN53-F1
#
_cell.length_a   1.000
_cell.length_b   1.000
_cell.length_c   1.000
_cell.angle_alpha   90.00
_cell.angle_beta   90.00
_cell.angle_gamma   90.00
#
_symmetry.space_group_name_H-M   'P 1'
#
loop_
_entity.id
_entity.type
_entity.pdbx_description
1 polymer ?
#
loop_
_entity_poly.entity_id
_entity_poly.type
_entity_poly.pdbx_seq_one_letter_code
_entity_poly.pdbx_strand_id
1 'polypeptide(L)' 'GALAQALRKHRPVTTSRPSPEAFARTYRRLAEEGASAVVSLHLSAELSGTYDAAALAGRDAAVPVHVVDTGAVA' A
#
# COMPACT_ATOMS: atom_id res chain seq x y z
N GLY A 1 12.57 -21.55 3.39
CA GLY A 1 11.76 -21.60 2.16
C GLY A 1 12.48 -20.93 1.00
N ALA A 2 12.01 -21.11 -0.24
CA ALA A 2 12.65 -20.61 -1.46
C ALA A 2 12.97 -19.09 -1.41
N LEU A 3 12.14 -18.29 -0.72
CA LEU A 3 12.38 -16.87 -0.44
C LEU A 3 13.68 -16.61 0.35
N ALA A 4 13.90 -17.34 1.45
CA ALA A 4 15.09 -17.22 2.27
C ALA A 4 16.37 -17.63 1.53
N GLN A 5 16.26 -18.55 0.57
CA GLN A 5 17.40 -19.00 -0.24
C GLN A 5 17.74 -18.02 -1.38
N ALA A 6 16.74 -17.31 -1.92
CA ALA A 6 16.93 -16.25 -2.91
C ALA A 6 17.65 -15.02 -2.31
N LEU A 7 17.27 -14.62 -1.08
CA LEU A 7 17.91 -13.53 -0.35
C LEU A 7 19.41 -13.81 -0.06
N ARG A 8 19.76 -15.06 0.27
CA ARG A 8 21.16 -15.48 0.51
C ARG A 8 22.03 -15.49 -0.75
N LYS A 9 21.44 -15.48 -1.95
CA LYS A 9 22.15 -15.54 -3.24
C LYS A 9 22.38 -14.18 -3.91
N HIS A 10 22.11 -13.07 -3.23
CA HIS A 10 22.19 -11.70 -3.79
C HIS A 10 21.42 -11.56 -5.12
N ARG A 11 20.37 -12.35 -5.31
CA ARG A 11 19.48 -12.21 -6.46
C ARG A 11 18.60 -10.99 -6.19
N PRO A 12 18.54 -9.98 -7.07
CA PRO A 12 17.68 -8.82 -6.85
C PRO A 12 16.24 -9.30 -6.67
N VAL A 13 15.70 -9.14 -5.47
CA VAL A 13 14.29 -9.36 -5.20
C VAL A 13 13.63 -8.01 -5.44
N THR A 14 13.03 -7.82 -6.61
CA THR A 14 12.21 -6.64 -6.86
C THR A 14 10.96 -6.76 -6.01
N THR A 15 10.81 -5.91 -5.00
CA THR A 15 9.55 -5.76 -4.29
C THR A 15 8.60 -5.00 -5.22
N SER A 16 7.49 -5.62 -5.62
CA SER A 16 6.49 -4.93 -6.44
C SER A 16 5.73 -3.93 -5.57
N ARG A 17 5.93 -2.64 -5.83
CA ARG A 17 5.09 -1.59 -5.25
C ARG A 17 3.67 -1.73 -5.82
N PRO A 18 2.60 -1.69 -4.99
CA PRO A 18 1.24 -1.63 -5.51
C PRO A 18 1.06 -0.36 -6.35
N SER A 19 0.35 -0.47 -7.47
CA SER A 19 -0.02 0.71 -8.25
C SER A 19 -1.14 1.50 -7.54
N PRO A 20 -1.30 2.81 -7.83
CA PRO A 20 -2.45 3.57 -7.33
C PRO A 20 -3.79 2.91 -7.67
N GLU A 21 -3.91 2.30 -8.85
CA GLU A 21 -5.12 1.60 -9.26
C GLU A 21 -5.46 0.41 -8.35
N ALA A 22 -4.44 -0.30 -7.84
CA ALA A 22 -4.66 -1.38 -6.89
C ALA A 22 -5.28 -0.87 -5.59
N PHE A 23 -4.82 0.28 -5.08
CA PHE A 23 -5.43 0.94 -3.92
C PHE A 23 -6.85 1.41 -4.22
N ALA A 24 -7.09 2.03 -5.38
CA ALA A 24 -8.41 2.51 -5.77
C ALA A 24 -9.46 1.38 -5.83
N ARG A 25 -9.08 0.21 -6.36
CA ARG A 25 -9.97 -0.97 -6.36
C ARG A 25 -10.29 -1.44 -4.94
N THR A 26 -9.30 -1.47 -4.05
CA THR A 26 -9.50 -1.87 -2.66
C THR A 26 -10.42 -0.89 -1.92
N TYR A 27 -10.19 0.43 -2.02
CA TYR A 27 -11.02 1.42 -1.34
C TYR A 27 -12.48 1.40 -1.82
N ARG A 28 -12.69 1.24 -3.13
CA ARG A 28 -14.03 1.09 -3.71
C ARG A 28 -14.75 -0.14 -3.16
N ARG A 29 -14.06 -1.29 -3.16
CA ARG A 29 -14.62 -2.53 -2.62
C ARG A 29 -15.03 -2.37 -1.15
N LEU A 30 -14.19 -1.76 -0.32
CA LEU A 30 -14.52 -1.54 1.09
C LEU A 30 -15.75 -0.62 1.26
N ALA A 31 -15.87 0.41 0.43
CA ALA A 31 -17.06 1.26 0.41
C ALA A 31 -18.33 0.47 -0.01
N GLU A 32 -18.23 -0.37 -1.04
CA GLU A 32 -19.33 -1.25 -1.49
C GLU A 32 -19.74 -2.27 -0.42
N GLU A 33 -18.79 -2.72 0.41
CA GLU A 33 -19.03 -3.59 1.57
C GLU A 33 -19.61 -2.83 2.79
N GLY A 34 -19.82 -1.51 2.67
CA GLY A 34 -20.48 -0.68 3.68
C GLY A 34 -19.54 0.00 4.68
N ALA A 35 -18.23 0.03 4.43
CA ALA A 35 -17.32 0.82 5.25
C ALA A 35 -17.67 2.30 5.16
N SER A 36 -17.77 2.99 6.30
CA SER A 36 -18.03 4.43 6.35
C SER A 36 -16.76 5.29 6.23
N ALA A 37 -15.59 4.69 6.47
CA ALA A 37 -14.27 5.29 6.31
C ALA A 37 -13.18 4.20 6.28
N VAL A 38 -11.98 4.54 5.80
CA VAL A 38 -10.81 3.65 5.75
C VAL A 38 -9.59 4.33 6.38
N VAL A 39 -8.82 3.57 7.16
CA VAL A 39 -7.48 3.96 7.61
C VAL A 39 -6.46 3.05 6.92
N SER A 40 -5.56 3.61 6.12
CA SER A 40 -4.61 2.89 5.27
C SER A 40 -3.18 3.11 5.76
N LEU A 41 -2.60 2.11 6.43
CA LEU A 41 -1.28 2.19 7.04
C LEU A 41 -0.19 1.69 6.07
N HIS A 42 0.90 2.45 5.92
CA HIS A 42 2.03 2.08 5.04
C HIS A 42 3.39 2.24 5.71
N LEU A 43 4.37 1.47 5.23
CA LEU A 43 5.80 1.64 5.57
C LEU A 43 6.29 3.03 5.17
N SER A 44 7.39 3.48 5.79
CA SER A 44 7.94 4.83 5.63
C SER A 44 7.86 5.36 4.21
N ALA A 45 7.25 6.54 4.04
CA ALA A 45 7.18 7.23 2.76
C ALA A 45 8.58 7.60 2.23
N GLU A 46 9.56 7.78 3.12
CA GLU A 46 10.97 8.00 2.75
C GLU A 46 11.59 6.78 2.03
N LEU A 47 11.04 5.59 2.25
CA LEU A 47 11.54 4.33 1.68
C LEU A 47 10.73 3.87 0.46
N SER A 48 9.48 4.29 0.32
CA SER A 48 8.59 3.78 -0.72
C SER A 48 7.52 4.76 -1.21
N GLY A 49 7.38 4.88 -2.53
CA GLY A 49 6.23 5.52 -3.19
C GLY A 49 4.89 4.81 -2.99
N THR A 50 4.83 3.78 -2.13
CA THR A 50 3.57 3.12 -1.73
C THR A 50 2.65 4.09 -1.00
N TYR A 51 3.19 4.93 -0.10
CA TYR A 51 2.39 5.96 0.59
C TYR A 51 1.73 6.90 -0.41
N ASP A 52 2.50 7.42 -1.38
CA ASP A 52 1.99 8.34 -2.40
C ASP A 52 0.93 7.67 -3.29
N ALA A 53 1.13 6.41 -3.67
CA ALA A 53 0.16 5.66 -4.46
C ALA A 53 -1.18 5.47 -3.72
N ALA A 54 -1.12 5.17 -2.42
CA ALA A 54 -2.29 5.06 -1.57
C ALA A 54 -2.97 6.42 -1.36
N ALA A 55 -2.19 7.47 -1.10
CA ALA A 55 -2.69 8.83 -0.91
C ALA A 55 -3.37 9.37 -2.17
N LEU A 56 -2.79 9.10 -3.35
CA LEU A 56 -3.40 9.47 -4.63
C LEU A 56 -4.75 8.77 -4.82
N ALA A 57 -4.81 7.46 -4.60
CA ALA A 57 -6.05 6.70 -4.73
C ALA A 57 -7.11 7.08 -3.69
N GLY A 58 -6.71 7.48 -2.48
CA GLY A 58 -7.60 7.88 -1.40
C GLY A 58 -8.34 9.21 -1.67
N ARG A 59 -7.79 10.08 -2.52
CA ARG A 59 -8.42 11.38 -2.87
C ARG A 59 -9.73 11.23 -3.61
N ASP A 60 -9.83 10.19 -4.45
CA ASP A 60 -10.99 9.93 -5.31
C ASP A 60 -11.90 8.81 -4.76
N ALA A 61 -11.66 8.38 -3.51
CA ALA A 61 -12.43 7.31 -2.89
C ALA A 61 -13.86 7.76 -2.53
N ALA A 62 -14.81 6.83 -2.65
CA ALA A 62 -16.22 7.08 -2.34
C ALA A 62 -16.50 7.32 -0.84
N VAL A 63 -15.55 6.96 0.02
CA VAL A 63 -15.61 7.15 1.48
C VAL A 63 -14.29 7.77 1.95
N PRO A 64 -14.27 8.49 3.08
CA PRO A 64 -13.05 9.09 3.61
C PRO A 64 -11.93 8.05 3.78
N VAL A 65 -10.76 8.33 3.21
CA VAL A 65 -9.55 7.51 3.38
C VAL A 65 -8.47 8.33 4.07
N HIS A 66 -8.00 7.85 5.21
CA HIS A 66 -6.87 8.42 5.94
C HIS A 66 -5.64 7.55 5.73
N VAL A 67 -4.70 8.05 4.93
CA VAL A 67 -3.43 7.37 4.65
C VAL A 67 -2.39 7.79 5.66
N VAL A 68 -1.82 6.82 6.39
CA VAL A 68 -0.89 7.05 7.49
C VAL A 68 0.46 6.44 7.13
N ASP A 69 1.48 7.28 7.16
CA ASP A 69 2.86 6.82 7.22
C ASP A 69 3.16 6.34 8.65
N THR A 70 3.52 5.07 8.79
CA THR A 70 3.86 4.47 10.08
C THR A 70 5.29 4.79 10.53
N GLY A 71 6.15 5.31 9.65
CA GLY A 71 7.58 5.50 9.91
C GLY A 71 8.36 4.18 10.04
N ALA A 72 7.70 3.03 9.87
CA ALA A 72 8.33 1.73 10.01
C ALA A 72 9.21 1.42 8.78
N VAL A 73 10.40 0.87 9.08
CA VAL A 73 11.35 0.32 8.12
C VAL A 73 11.18 -1.21 8.15
N ALA A 74 11.02 -1.86 7.00
CA ALA A 74 10.91 -3.32 6.89
C ALA A 74 12.27 -3.99 6.72
#